data_AF-A0A2D9A4C6-F1
#
_entry.id   AF-A0A2D9A4C6-F1
#
_cell.length_a   1.000
_cell.length_b   1.000
_cell.length_c   1.000
_cell.angle_alpha   90.00
_cell.angle_beta   90.00
_cell.angle_gamma   90.00
#
_symmetry.space_group_name_H-M   'P 1'
#
loop_
_entity.id
_entity.type
_entity.pdbx_description
1 polymer ?
#
loop_
_entity_poly.entity_id
_entity_poly.type
_entity_poly.pdbx_seq_one_letter_code
_entity_poly.pdbx_strand_id
1 'polypeptide(L)'
;MGVTGLIRKLALTVGITLLGLAAACGGDSGGGSSESGGLFPQRANVVGSVASADALEAIDLDLDQFLGMLSSNLQEEGEGFDKLFNIEQFRPGGLFGDISRVDIFGEITDSDDVDYFGLLLNGSFDEPALIAALEFIFDEKLVQRQHKGSNVYSPADDPDEFDLSVLNDSTFVIGSGGAVNEVIDIESGDADAASGPIIDTFHDLDGGLFALAIKVPQDLADGAELGSLLELGDLPISMDFISALEIVGVGGVLEDGSLGLTVTMDFTTEDAAESLEVFINGIVALAGGFLADSGTAGLLDGLKIDRDGSRLVIEIEIPLSDIPDIFADLLSPASVESFTSDGRPPGTPDIRVIGAVIGEPVPISQDITHVPEGQRVDYNDAPPTSGQHWPATAPCGFYPDGLPDERVVHNLEHGNIVVSFNFTNPAQVTALRQVLDGVRQFDDWGVARSYDKIADGQVALAAWGQLHRMDGVRPWEIGPFFEAFAGVAGRERFEC
;
A
#
# COMPACT_ATOMS: atom_id res chain seq x y z
N MET A 1 -4.34 -8.38 -19.06
CA MET A 1 -3.01 -8.39 -18.42
C MET A 1 -2.12 -7.56 -19.30
N GLY A 2 -2.14 -6.25 -19.08
CA GLY A 2 -1.31 -5.31 -19.82
C GLY A 2 0.04 -5.23 -19.13
N VAL A 3 1.08 -5.58 -19.89
CA VAL A 3 2.44 -5.02 -19.92
C VAL A 3 2.63 -3.82 -18.95
N THR A 4 1.81 -2.77 -19.01
CA THR A 4 1.73 -1.64 -18.04
C THR A 4 1.71 -1.97 -16.53
N GLY A 5 1.29 -3.18 -16.11
CA GLY A 5 1.35 -3.65 -14.72
C GLY A 5 2.75 -4.03 -14.22
N LEU A 6 3.70 -4.27 -15.13
CA LEU A 6 5.09 -4.64 -14.81
C LEU A 6 5.92 -3.41 -14.42
N ILE A 7 5.72 -2.28 -15.10
CA ILE A 7 6.33 -0.97 -14.81
C ILE A 7 5.82 -0.41 -13.48
N ARG A 8 4.51 -0.59 -13.23
CA ARG A 8 3.86 -0.29 -11.94
C ARG A 8 4.48 -1.06 -10.79
N LYS A 9 4.83 -2.33 -11.04
CA LYS A 9 5.58 -3.13 -10.08
C LYS A 9 7.00 -2.60 -9.95
N LEU A 10 7.70 -2.23 -11.02
CA LEU A 10 9.07 -1.70 -10.97
C LEU A 10 9.20 -0.36 -10.22
N ALA A 11 8.30 0.61 -10.41
CA ALA A 11 8.33 1.89 -9.69
C ALA A 11 8.08 1.70 -8.17
N LEU A 12 7.15 0.82 -7.80
CA LEU A 12 6.94 0.40 -6.42
C LEU A 12 8.09 -0.46 -5.90
N THR A 13 8.68 -1.29 -6.77
CA THR A 13 9.77 -2.21 -6.43
C THR A 13 11.04 -1.42 -6.19
N VAL A 14 11.42 -0.42 -6.99
CA VAL A 14 12.60 0.45 -6.77
C VAL A 14 12.46 1.26 -5.48
N GLY A 15 11.26 1.76 -5.19
CA GLY A 15 10.99 2.44 -3.91
C GLY A 15 11.03 1.50 -2.71
N ILE A 16 10.60 0.25 -2.88
CA ILE A 16 10.72 -0.82 -1.88
C ILE A 16 12.15 -1.41 -1.88
N THR A 17 12.92 -1.31 -2.96
CA THR A 17 14.33 -1.76 -3.08
C THR A 17 15.23 -0.90 -2.20
N LEU A 18 14.87 0.37 -1.97
CA LEU A 18 15.53 1.27 -1.02
C LEU A 18 15.32 0.86 0.46
N LEU A 19 14.28 0.08 0.79
CA LEU A 19 14.17 -0.58 2.09
C LEU A 19 15.13 -1.78 2.23
N GLY A 20 15.65 -2.30 1.12
CA GLY A 20 16.47 -3.53 1.05
C GLY A 20 17.98 -3.36 0.96
N LEU A 21 18.46 -2.26 0.39
CA LEU A 21 19.91 -2.02 0.21
C LEU A 21 20.63 -1.63 1.51
N ALA A 22 19.85 -1.36 2.55
CA ALA A 22 20.26 -1.28 3.94
C ALA A 22 21.02 -2.52 4.46
N ALA A 23 20.81 -3.67 3.84
CA ALA A 23 20.82 -4.88 4.63
C ALA A 23 22.14 -5.68 4.58
N ALA A 24 23.14 -5.14 3.93
CA ALA A 24 24.50 -5.48 4.27
C ALA A 24 25.40 -4.29 4.08
N CYS A 25 26.38 -4.19 4.97
CA CYS A 25 27.62 -3.40 4.91
C CYS A 25 27.90 -2.87 6.30
N GLY A 26 28.50 -3.72 7.14
CA GLY A 26 28.96 -3.29 8.44
C GLY A 26 30.19 -2.40 8.32
N GLY A 27 30.42 -1.53 9.31
CA GLY A 27 31.69 -0.82 9.48
C GLY A 27 31.56 0.60 10.06
N ASP A 28 31.66 0.68 11.38
CA ASP A 28 32.00 1.81 12.29
C ASP A 28 31.77 3.27 11.80
N SER A 29 30.70 3.87 12.34
CA SER A 29 30.30 5.28 12.31
C SER A 29 31.43 6.33 12.41
N GLY A 30 31.61 7.07 11.31
CA GLY A 30 32.32 8.34 11.26
C GLY A 30 31.41 9.45 10.74
N GLY A 31 30.78 10.19 11.65
CA GLY A 31 29.99 11.38 11.32
C GLY A 31 30.78 12.37 10.47
N GLY A 32 30.40 12.49 9.20
CA GLY A 32 30.93 13.44 8.25
C GLY A 32 29.80 13.94 7.37
N SER A 33 29.29 15.12 7.67
CA SER A 33 28.49 15.91 6.75
C SER A 33 29.34 16.22 5.51
N SER A 34 29.21 15.43 4.45
CA SER A 34 29.64 15.86 3.12
C SER A 34 28.40 16.29 2.35
N GLU A 35 28.38 17.54 1.91
CA GLU A 35 27.52 18.02 0.84
C GLU A 35 27.80 17.18 -0.43
N SER A 36 27.26 15.97 -0.52
CA SER A 36 27.17 15.22 -1.77
C SER A 36 25.89 15.68 -2.44
N GLY A 37 25.95 16.83 -3.13
CA GLY A 37 24.93 17.16 -4.12
C GLY A 37 24.92 16.02 -5.12
N GLY A 38 23.90 15.16 -5.04
CA GLY A 38 23.92 13.83 -5.65
C GLY A 38 24.33 13.89 -7.12
N LEU A 39 25.16 12.93 -7.55
CA LEU A 39 25.58 12.77 -8.95
C LEU A 39 24.45 12.20 -9.82
N PHE A 40 23.25 12.74 -9.63
CA PHE A 40 22.04 12.33 -10.33
C PHE A 40 21.96 13.01 -11.68
N PRO A 41 21.79 12.28 -12.79
CA PRO A 41 21.63 12.91 -14.10
C PRO A 41 20.26 13.55 -14.31
N GLN A 42 20.20 14.58 -15.16
CA GLN A 42 19.00 15.40 -15.39
C GLN A 42 17.73 14.64 -15.80
N ARG A 43 17.89 13.48 -16.45
CA ARG A 43 16.75 12.66 -16.89
C ARG A 43 16.18 11.76 -15.80
N ALA A 44 16.85 11.66 -14.66
CA ALA A 44 16.37 10.87 -13.55
C ALA A 44 15.00 11.37 -13.08
N ASN A 45 14.02 10.48 -13.07
CA ASN A 45 12.68 10.74 -12.54
C ASN A 45 12.36 9.87 -11.32
N VAL A 46 13.34 9.06 -10.90
CA VAL A 46 13.44 8.43 -9.59
C VAL A 46 14.86 8.66 -9.07
N VAL A 47 14.97 9.08 -7.82
CA VAL A 47 16.24 9.19 -7.08
C VAL A 47 16.04 8.64 -5.68
N GLY A 48 17.09 8.05 -5.11
CA GLY A 48 17.05 7.52 -3.77
C GLY A 48 18.43 7.42 -3.14
N SER A 49 18.44 7.30 -1.82
CA SER A 49 19.67 7.14 -1.04
C SER A 49 19.38 6.36 0.22
N VAL A 50 20.34 5.53 0.62
CA VAL A 50 20.24 4.68 1.81
C VAL A 50 21.56 4.79 2.57
N ALA A 51 21.47 5.08 3.86
CA ALA A 51 22.59 5.10 4.78
C ALA A 51 23.03 3.67 5.16
N SER A 52 24.30 3.55 5.54
CA SER A 52 24.95 2.30 5.94
C SER A 52 24.41 1.64 7.23
N ALA A 53 24.91 0.43 7.50
CA ALA A 53 24.32 -0.56 8.41
C ALA A 53 24.20 -0.18 9.89
N ASP A 54 24.90 0.84 10.40
CA ASP A 54 24.80 1.25 11.81
C ASP A 54 23.39 1.73 12.19
N ALA A 55 22.66 2.31 11.23
CA ALA A 55 21.27 2.75 11.43
C ALA A 55 20.25 1.60 11.35
N LEU A 56 20.69 0.38 11.00
CA LEU A 56 19.82 -0.75 10.63
C LEU A 56 19.93 -1.95 11.58
N GLU A 57 21.07 -2.09 12.27
CA GLU A 57 21.22 -3.03 13.40
C GLU A 57 20.20 -2.75 14.53
N ALA A 58 19.67 -1.52 14.61
CA ALA A 58 18.64 -1.16 15.57
C ALA A 58 17.27 -1.83 15.32
N ILE A 59 17.00 -2.38 14.13
CA ILE A 59 15.64 -2.68 13.65
C ILE A 59 15.28 -4.19 13.59
N ASP A 60 16.22 -5.12 13.79
CA ASP A 60 16.01 -6.59 13.94
C ASP A 60 15.05 -7.26 12.90
N LEU A 61 15.18 -6.92 11.61
CA LEU A 61 14.33 -7.46 10.52
C LEU A 61 14.94 -8.71 9.86
N ASP A 62 14.11 -9.75 9.61
CA ASP A 62 14.50 -10.99 8.91
C ASP A 62 14.60 -10.77 7.39
N LEU A 63 15.84 -10.79 6.93
CA LEU A 63 16.27 -10.12 5.72
C LEU A 63 16.33 -11.03 4.49
N ASP A 64 16.47 -12.33 4.73
CA ASP A 64 16.46 -13.33 3.67
C ASP A 64 15.07 -13.44 3.02
N GLN A 65 14.00 -13.17 3.79
CA GLN A 65 12.63 -13.16 3.29
C GLN A 65 12.33 -11.92 2.42
N PHE A 66 12.92 -10.78 2.79
CA PHE A 66 12.83 -9.54 2.04
C PHE A 66 13.57 -9.65 0.69
N LEU A 67 14.79 -10.18 0.68
CA LEU A 67 15.58 -10.42 -0.53
C LEU A 67 14.97 -11.49 -1.45
N GLY A 68 14.32 -12.52 -0.89
CA GLY A 68 13.59 -13.52 -1.67
C GLY A 68 12.40 -12.95 -2.45
N MET A 69 11.82 -11.84 -1.97
CA MET A 69 10.79 -11.09 -2.70
C MET A 69 11.42 -10.30 -3.87
N LEU A 70 12.60 -9.71 -3.67
CA LEU A 70 13.35 -8.94 -4.68
C LEU A 70 13.79 -9.80 -5.89
N SER A 71 14.29 -11.02 -5.66
CA SER A 71 14.79 -11.91 -6.73
C SER A 71 13.70 -12.60 -7.57
N SER A 72 12.44 -12.57 -7.10
CA SER A 72 11.34 -13.24 -7.79
C SER A 72 10.83 -12.48 -9.04
N ASN A 73 11.08 -11.16 -9.12
CA ASN A 73 10.64 -10.30 -10.22
C ASN A 73 11.76 -9.85 -11.18
N LEU A 74 13.04 -9.94 -10.78
CA LEU A 74 14.22 -9.64 -11.64
C LEU A 74 14.72 -10.87 -12.41
N GLN A 75 14.00 -11.98 -12.32
CA GLN A 75 14.40 -13.32 -12.77
C GLN A 75 14.55 -13.48 -14.31
N GLU A 76 14.45 -12.39 -15.07
CA GLU A 76 14.66 -12.37 -16.53
C GLU A 76 16.03 -11.83 -16.96
N GLU A 77 16.78 -11.12 -16.10
CA GLU A 77 18.09 -10.57 -16.46
C GLU A 77 19.25 -11.35 -15.81
N GLY A 78 19.71 -12.39 -16.50
CA GLY A 78 21.06 -12.98 -16.38
C GLY A 78 21.54 -13.49 -15.01
N GLU A 79 22.04 -14.73 -14.94
CA GLU A 79 22.61 -15.34 -13.71
C GLU A 79 23.80 -14.57 -13.06
N GLY A 80 24.31 -13.50 -13.68
CA GLY A 80 25.39 -12.65 -13.18
C GLY A 80 24.92 -11.48 -12.32
N PHE A 81 23.80 -10.85 -12.68
CA PHE A 81 23.28 -9.65 -12.01
C PHE A 81 22.78 -9.98 -10.58
N ASP A 82 22.08 -11.10 -10.42
CA ASP A 82 21.64 -11.65 -9.12
C ASP A 82 22.79 -11.93 -8.12
N LYS A 83 23.98 -12.29 -8.62
CA LYS A 83 25.15 -12.59 -7.77
C LYS A 83 25.85 -11.34 -7.27
N LEU A 84 25.73 -10.25 -8.01
CA LEU A 84 26.32 -8.94 -7.74
C LEU A 84 25.63 -8.25 -6.55
N PHE A 85 24.29 -8.33 -6.52
CA PHE A 85 23.45 -7.73 -5.49
C PHE A 85 23.17 -8.65 -4.29
N ASN A 86 24.03 -9.66 -4.09
CA ASN A 86 23.95 -10.50 -2.91
C ASN A 86 24.45 -9.72 -1.68
N ILE A 87 23.68 -9.80 -0.61
CA ILE A 87 23.96 -9.22 0.71
C ILE A 87 25.39 -9.48 1.21
N GLU A 88 25.98 -10.65 0.94
CA GLU A 88 27.34 -10.95 1.40
C GLU A 88 28.42 -10.08 0.72
N GLN A 89 28.14 -9.51 -0.46
CA GLN A 89 29.09 -8.64 -1.17
C GLN A 89 29.27 -7.28 -0.49
N PHE A 90 28.28 -6.91 0.30
CA PHE A 90 28.18 -5.65 0.96
C PHE A 90 28.75 -5.75 2.39
N ARG A 91 28.69 -6.90 3.05
CA ARG A 91 29.21 -7.05 4.43
C ARG A 91 30.71 -6.73 4.60
N PRO A 92 31.20 -6.45 5.84
CA PRO A 92 32.63 -6.24 6.06
C PRO A 92 33.41 -7.47 5.60
N GLY A 93 34.32 -7.27 4.63
CA GLY A 93 35.06 -8.36 3.98
C GLY A 93 34.39 -8.96 2.73
N GLY A 94 33.24 -8.45 2.32
CA GLY A 94 32.62 -8.65 1.02
C GLY A 94 33.32 -7.84 -0.09
N LEU A 95 32.85 -8.00 -1.33
CA LEU A 95 33.43 -7.35 -2.52
C LEU A 95 33.53 -5.83 -2.42
N PHE A 96 32.50 -5.18 -1.91
CA PHE A 96 32.40 -3.72 -1.86
C PHE A 96 32.96 -3.11 -0.57
N GLY A 97 33.31 -3.95 0.41
CA GLY A 97 33.80 -3.52 1.71
C GLY A 97 32.77 -2.69 2.48
N ASP A 98 33.26 -1.76 3.29
CA ASP A 98 32.40 -0.93 4.14
C ASP A 98 31.82 0.22 3.30
N ILE A 99 30.56 0.06 2.87
CA ILE A 99 29.80 1.13 2.20
C ILE A 99 29.15 2.01 3.24
N SER A 100 29.34 3.32 3.10
CA SER A 100 28.77 4.36 3.96
C SER A 100 27.38 4.81 3.49
N ARG A 101 27.13 4.79 2.17
CA ARG A 101 25.88 5.21 1.54
C ARG A 101 25.75 4.62 0.14
N VAL A 102 24.51 4.31 -0.25
CA VAL A 102 24.16 3.90 -1.62
C VAL A 102 23.20 4.93 -2.18
N ASP A 103 23.54 5.54 -3.31
CA ASP A 103 22.66 6.44 -4.04
C ASP A 103 22.18 5.76 -5.33
N ILE A 104 20.92 5.99 -5.70
CA ILE A 104 20.27 5.35 -6.84
C ILE A 104 19.56 6.40 -7.67
N PHE A 105 19.57 6.23 -8.97
CA PHE A 105 18.74 7.00 -9.88
C PHE A 105 18.27 6.16 -11.07
N GLY A 106 17.21 6.61 -11.72
CA GLY A 106 16.71 5.97 -12.94
C GLY A 106 15.68 6.80 -13.67
N GLU A 107 15.32 6.34 -14.86
CA GLU A 107 14.26 6.90 -15.69
C GLU A 107 13.20 5.83 -15.90
N ILE A 108 12.06 6.01 -15.26
CA ILE A 108 10.87 5.18 -15.41
C ILE A 108 10.05 5.76 -16.56
N THR A 109 9.99 5.04 -17.68
CA THR A 109 9.14 5.40 -18.82
C THR A 109 7.92 4.48 -18.88
N ASP A 110 6.98 4.76 -19.78
CA ASP A 110 5.76 3.95 -19.99
C ASP A 110 6.04 2.54 -20.60
N SER A 111 7.30 2.13 -20.73
CA SER A 111 7.70 0.78 -21.20
C SER A 111 8.18 -0.12 -20.07
N ASP A 112 7.85 -1.42 -20.18
CA ASP A 112 8.17 -2.51 -19.23
C ASP A 112 9.67 -2.69 -18.93
N ASP A 113 10.52 -1.95 -19.63
CA ASP A 113 11.97 -2.07 -19.58
C ASP A 113 12.57 -0.85 -18.85
N VAL A 114 13.38 -1.10 -17.82
CA VAL A 114 14.22 -0.07 -17.19
C VAL A 114 15.54 0.00 -17.95
N ASP A 115 15.52 0.66 -19.10
CA ASP A 115 16.71 0.82 -19.95
C ASP A 115 17.77 1.74 -19.33
N TYR A 116 17.42 2.47 -18.28
CA TYR A 116 18.30 3.44 -17.64
C TYR A 116 18.16 3.46 -16.12
N PHE A 117 19.22 3.00 -15.46
CA PHE A 117 19.43 3.16 -14.03
C PHE A 117 20.91 3.38 -13.72
N GLY A 118 21.19 3.95 -12.56
CA GLY A 118 22.52 4.03 -12.00
C GLY A 118 22.49 3.86 -10.48
N LEU A 119 23.53 3.24 -9.97
CA LEU A 119 23.74 2.98 -8.56
C LEU A 119 25.17 3.38 -8.19
N LEU A 120 25.28 4.27 -7.23
CA LEU A 120 26.54 4.78 -6.70
C LEU A 120 26.76 4.22 -5.31
N LEU A 121 27.87 3.51 -5.14
CA LEU A 121 28.35 3.03 -3.87
C LEU A 121 29.39 4.02 -3.34
N ASN A 122 29.15 4.57 -2.15
CA ASN A 122 30.09 5.43 -1.46
C ASN A 122 30.83 4.63 -0.38
N GLY A 123 32.11 4.36 -0.58
CA GLY A 123 32.91 3.48 0.26
C GLY A 123 34.41 3.70 0.06
N SER A 124 35.19 2.62 0.00
CA SER A 124 36.62 2.65 -0.32
C SER A 124 36.94 1.56 -1.32
N PHE A 125 37.41 1.93 -2.51
CA PHE A 125 37.56 0.98 -3.62
C PHE A 125 39.01 0.86 -4.11
N ASP A 126 39.50 -0.38 -4.23
CA ASP A 126 40.72 -0.72 -4.97
C ASP A 126 40.30 -1.22 -6.35
N GLU A 127 40.40 -0.36 -7.36
CA GLU A 127 39.92 -0.63 -8.72
C GLU A 127 40.46 -1.94 -9.32
N PRO A 128 41.78 -2.21 -9.38
CA PRO A 128 42.29 -3.50 -9.84
C PRO A 128 41.72 -4.71 -9.11
N ALA A 129 41.56 -4.65 -7.79
CA ALA A 129 41.04 -5.76 -7.00
C ALA A 129 39.54 -5.98 -7.25
N LEU A 130 38.77 -4.89 -7.29
CA LEU A 130 37.33 -4.91 -7.51
C LEU A 130 36.99 -5.46 -8.90
N ILE A 131 37.65 -4.96 -9.95
CA ILE A 131 37.41 -5.42 -11.32
C ILE A 131 37.75 -6.91 -11.48
N ALA A 132 38.87 -7.38 -10.90
CA ALA A 132 39.24 -8.79 -10.95
C ALA A 132 38.22 -9.70 -10.23
N ALA A 133 37.62 -9.22 -9.15
CA ALA A 133 36.60 -9.96 -8.42
C ALA A 133 35.25 -9.96 -9.17
N LEU A 134 34.88 -8.86 -9.84
CA LEU A 134 33.71 -8.79 -10.70
C LEU A 134 33.83 -9.73 -11.91
N GLU A 135 34.97 -9.74 -12.60
CA GLU A 135 35.22 -10.71 -13.68
C GLU A 135 35.06 -12.17 -13.21
N PHE A 136 35.45 -12.46 -11.97
CA PHE A 136 35.27 -13.79 -11.37
C PHE A 136 33.80 -14.10 -11.04
N ILE A 137 33.03 -13.12 -10.57
CA ILE A 137 31.61 -13.30 -10.23
C ILE A 137 30.75 -13.51 -11.47
N PHE A 138 31.01 -12.73 -12.52
CA PHE A 138 30.30 -12.84 -13.80
C PHE A 138 30.73 -14.07 -14.62
N ASP A 139 31.86 -14.71 -14.27
CA ASP A 139 32.52 -15.72 -15.10
C ASP A 139 32.80 -15.19 -16.53
N GLU A 140 33.04 -13.88 -16.63
CA GLU A 140 33.18 -13.14 -17.88
C GLU A 140 34.25 -12.06 -17.74
N LYS A 141 34.87 -11.67 -18.85
CA LYS A 141 35.86 -10.59 -18.87
C LYS A 141 35.21 -9.23 -19.04
N LEU A 142 35.77 -8.22 -18.40
CA LEU A 142 35.34 -6.85 -18.56
C LEU A 142 36.26 -6.12 -19.55
N VAL A 143 35.65 -5.47 -20.54
CA VAL A 143 36.34 -4.66 -21.53
C VAL A 143 36.49 -3.25 -20.99
N GLN A 144 37.74 -2.82 -20.78
CA GLN A 144 38.05 -1.47 -20.36
C GLN A 144 38.02 -0.49 -21.54
N ARG A 145 37.28 0.60 -21.38
CA ARG A 145 37.29 1.80 -22.23
C ARG A 145 37.59 3.03 -21.38
N GLN A 146 38.01 4.13 -22.02
CA GLN A 146 38.19 5.40 -21.32
C GLN A 146 37.07 6.37 -21.68
N HIS A 147 36.50 7.00 -20.65
CA HIS A 147 35.60 8.13 -20.79
C HIS A 147 36.10 9.26 -19.89
N LYS A 148 36.46 10.40 -20.50
CA LYS A 148 36.96 11.61 -19.79
C LYS A 148 38.14 11.39 -18.82
N GLY A 149 38.93 10.34 -19.03
CA GLY A 149 40.07 10.00 -18.17
C GLY A 149 39.74 9.00 -17.08
N SER A 150 38.47 8.67 -16.87
CA SER A 150 38.01 7.56 -16.04
C SER A 150 37.96 6.27 -16.85
N ASN A 151 38.20 5.15 -16.17
CA ASN A 151 38.05 3.82 -16.75
C ASN A 151 36.59 3.39 -16.63
N VAL A 152 36.01 2.99 -17.75
CA VAL A 152 34.67 2.40 -17.81
C VAL A 152 34.84 0.95 -18.25
N TYR A 153 34.13 0.05 -17.59
CA TYR A 153 34.21 -1.38 -17.82
C TYR A 153 32.83 -1.89 -18.20
N SER A 154 32.76 -2.70 -19.26
CA SER A 154 31.51 -3.31 -19.73
C SER A 154 31.76 -4.80 -20.00
N PRO A 155 30.74 -5.67 -19.95
CA PRO A 155 30.87 -7.08 -20.33
C PRO A 155 31.41 -7.24 -21.76
N ALA A 156 32.17 -8.30 -22.00
CA ALA A 156 32.76 -8.60 -23.30
C ALA A 156 31.75 -9.22 -24.28
N ASP A 157 30.81 -10.01 -23.76
CA ASP A 157 29.79 -10.74 -24.50
C ASP A 157 28.58 -9.85 -24.80
N ASP A 158 28.19 -8.98 -23.85
CA ASP A 158 27.14 -7.96 -24.03
C ASP A 158 27.57 -6.57 -23.51
N PRO A 159 28.20 -5.72 -24.36
CA PRO A 159 28.73 -4.43 -23.92
C PRO A 159 27.66 -3.38 -23.62
N ASP A 160 26.39 -3.65 -23.96
CA ASP A 160 25.27 -2.74 -23.73
C ASP A 160 24.48 -3.10 -22.45
N GLU A 161 24.79 -4.23 -21.80
CA GLU A 161 24.10 -4.73 -20.60
C GLU A 161 24.26 -3.77 -19.41
N PHE A 162 25.50 -3.44 -19.05
CA PHE A 162 25.82 -2.45 -18.03
C PHE A 162 27.23 -1.90 -18.19
N ASP A 163 27.45 -0.75 -17.56
CA ASP A 163 28.75 -0.13 -17.38
C ASP A 163 29.12 -0.08 -15.90
N LEU A 164 30.41 -0.10 -15.62
CA LEU A 164 31.00 0.03 -14.29
C LEU A 164 32.13 1.07 -14.32
N SER A 165 32.29 1.85 -13.26
CA SER A 165 33.46 2.72 -13.10
C SER A 165 33.78 2.96 -11.63
N VAL A 166 35.06 2.88 -11.28
CA VAL A 166 35.56 3.47 -10.04
C VAL A 166 35.88 4.92 -10.36
N LEU A 167 34.99 5.83 -9.95
CA LEU A 167 35.09 7.26 -10.27
C LEU A 167 36.29 7.89 -9.54
N ASN A 168 36.46 7.51 -8.28
CA ASN A 168 37.51 7.94 -7.39
C ASN A 168 37.69 6.89 -6.27
N ASP A 169 38.62 7.13 -5.35
CA ASP A 169 38.92 6.20 -4.25
C ASP A 169 37.71 5.92 -3.33
N SER A 170 36.67 6.75 -3.38
CA SER A 170 35.49 6.70 -2.53
C SER A 170 34.16 6.38 -3.22
N THR A 171 34.11 6.37 -4.55
CA THR A 171 32.85 6.23 -5.30
C THR A 171 33.00 5.23 -6.43
N PHE A 172 32.15 4.21 -6.40
CA PHE A 172 31.98 3.24 -7.46
C PHE A 172 30.58 3.39 -8.05
N VAL A 173 30.46 3.35 -9.38
CA VAL A 173 29.18 3.43 -10.07
C VAL A 173 28.98 2.22 -10.96
N ILE A 174 27.76 1.69 -10.94
CA ILE A 174 27.22 0.73 -11.90
C ILE A 174 25.96 1.31 -12.53
N GLY A 175 25.74 1.10 -13.82
CA GLY A 175 24.51 1.55 -14.45
C GLY A 175 24.37 1.15 -15.91
N SER A 176 23.14 1.22 -16.41
CA SER A 176 22.78 0.90 -17.80
C SER A 176 22.49 2.16 -18.61
N GLY A 177 22.24 1.99 -19.91
CA GLY A 177 21.73 3.08 -20.76
C GLY A 177 22.65 4.29 -20.88
N GLY A 178 23.94 4.16 -20.54
CA GLY A 178 24.92 5.25 -20.51
C GLY A 178 25.00 6.05 -19.20
N ALA A 179 24.33 5.60 -18.13
CA ALA A 179 24.33 6.23 -16.81
C ALA A 179 25.74 6.54 -16.26
N VAL A 180 26.66 5.57 -16.37
CA VAL A 180 28.04 5.75 -15.87
C VAL A 180 28.74 6.92 -16.55
N ASN A 181 28.56 7.10 -17.87
CA ASN A 181 29.20 8.20 -18.59
C ASN A 181 28.61 9.56 -18.19
N GLU A 182 27.30 9.64 -17.94
CA GLU A 182 26.65 10.86 -17.47
C GLU A 182 27.11 11.23 -16.05
N VAL A 183 27.25 10.24 -15.16
CA VAL A 183 27.81 10.45 -13.82
C VAL A 183 29.24 10.98 -13.89
N ILE A 184 30.08 10.42 -14.78
CA ILE A 184 31.45 10.93 -15.02
C ILE A 184 31.42 12.36 -15.58
N ASP A 185 30.49 12.68 -16.48
CA ASP A 185 30.35 14.02 -17.06
C ASP A 185 29.93 15.04 -15.98
N ILE A 186 29.09 14.65 -15.02
CA ILE A 186 28.69 15.48 -13.86
C ILE A 186 29.88 15.69 -12.91
N GLU A 187 30.54 14.60 -12.51
CA GLU A 187 31.69 14.64 -11.59
C GLU A 187 32.84 15.49 -12.14
N SER A 188 33.06 15.45 -13.47
CA SER A 188 34.08 16.26 -14.14
C SER A 188 33.68 17.72 -14.38
N GLY A 189 32.43 18.09 -14.10
CA GLY A 189 31.88 19.42 -14.30
C GLY A 189 31.55 19.76 -15.76
N ASP A 190 31.48 18.75 -16.64
CA ASP A 190 31.10 18.87 -18.05
C ASP A 190 29.57 18.85 -18.24
N ALA A 191 28.82 18.35 -17.25
CA ALA A 191 27.37 18.37 -17.18
C ALA A 191 26.87 18.84 -15.80
N ASP A 192 25.66 19.41 -15.77
CA ASP A 192 25.02 19.83 -14.53
C ASP A 192 24.26 18.65 -13.90
N ALA A 193 24.43 18.44 -12.60
CA ALA A 193 23.63 17.49 -11.81
C ALA A 193 22.15 17.89 -11.80
N ALA A 194 21.26 16.89 -11.68
CA ALA A 194 19.81 17.06 -11.65
C ALA A 194 19.39 18.16 -10.67
N SER A 195 18.36 18.90 -11.06
CA SER A 195 17.80 19.97 -10.24
C SER A 195 16.29 20.09 -10.43
N GLY A 196 15.63 20.77 -9.51
CA GLY A 196 14.18 20.99 -9.55
C GLY A 196 13.41 20.13 -8.54
N PRO A 197 12.07 20.08 -8.66
CA PRO A 197 11.21 19.66 -7.55
C PRO A 197 11.45 18.26 -7.01
N ILE A 198 11.88 17.31 -7.85
CA ILE A 198 12.20 15.94 -7.40
C ILE A 198 13.47 15.91 -6.54
N ILE A 199 14.49 16.67 -6.92
CA ILE A 199 15.75 16.78 -6.18
C ILE A 199 15.55 17.59 -4.91
N ASP A 200 14.75 18.66 -4.96
CA ASP A 200 14.36 19.42 -3.77
C ASP A 200 13.63 18.50 -2.77
N THR A 201 12.69 17.69 -3.26
CA THR A 201 11.98 16.69 -2.43
C THR A 201 12.92 15.65 -1.84
N PHE A 202 13.87 15.15 -2.62
CA PHE A 202 14.86 14.20 -2.15
C PHE A 202 15.76 14.81 -1.07
N HIS A 203 16.27 16.03 -1.27
CA HIS A 203 17.12 16.73 -0.29
C HIS A 203 16.38 17.09 1.01
N ASP A 204 15.06 17.28 0.95
CA ASP A 204 14.26 17.46 2.17
C ASP A 204 14.21 16.18 3.03
N LEU A 205 14.54 15.02 2.45
CA LEU A 205 14.43 13.69 3.08
C LEU A 205 15.80 13.04 3.35
N ASP A 206 16.86 13.41 2.63
CA ASP A 206 18.13 12.65 2.50
C ASP A 206 19.11 12.67 3.71
N GLY A 207 18.70 13.29 4.82
CA GLY A 207 19.45 13.35 6.08
C GLY A 207 19.33 12.10 6.97
N GLY A 208 18.51 11.12 6.58
CA GLY A 208 18.12 9.98 7.40
C GLY A 208 18.80 8.64 7.07
N LEU A 209 18.13 7.58 7.53
CA LEU A 209 18.40 6.19 7.19
C LEU A 209 18.17 5.92 5.70
N PHE A 210 17.11 6.47 5.12
CA PHE A 210 16.85 6.38 3.70
C PHE A 210 16.05 7.60 3.22
N ALA A 211 16.12 7.86 1.92
CA ALA A 211 15.30 8.82 1.21
C ALA A 211 15.04 8.33 -0.21
N LEU A 212 13.87 8.66 -0.71
CA LEU A 212 13.39 8.32 -2.05
C LEU A 212 12.55 9.48 -2.54
N ALA A 213 12.73 9.87 -3.80
CA ALA A 213 11.80 10.75 -4.49
C ALA A 213 11.52 10.19 -5.89
N ILE A 214 10.25 10.16 -6.26
CA ILE A 214 9.76 9.64 -7.54
C ILE A 214 8.81 10.67 -8.14
N LYS A 215 9.02 11.00 -9.41
CA LYS A 215 8.02 11.69 -10.21
C LYS A 215 6.98 10.69 -10.68
N VAL A 216 5.73 10.92 -10.32
CA VAL A 216 4.61 10.03 -10.64
C VAL A 216 4.27 10.14 -12.13
N PRO A 217 4.40 9.05 -12.90
CA PRO A 217 3.93 9.00 -14.28
C PRO A 217 2.42 9.24 -14.34
N GLN A 218 1.98 10.06 -15.31
CA GLN A 218 0.61 10.57 -15.34
C GLN A 218 -0.43 9.51 -15.72
N ASP A 219 -0.01 8.43 -16.36
CA ASP A 219 -0.77 7.20 -16.62
C ASP A 219 -0.99 6.34 -15.36
N LEU A 220 -0.14 6.49 -14.34
CA LEU A 220 -0.37 5.92 -13.00
C LEU A 220 -1.39 6.72 -12.20
N ALA A 221 -1.38 8.03 -12.41
CA ALA A 221 -2.23 8.99 -11.74
C ALA A 221 -3.71 8.88 -12.18
N ASP A 222 -4.02 8.20 -13.29
CA ASP A 222 -5.40 7.90 -13.69
C ASP A 222 -6.10 7.09 -12.58
N GLY A 223 -6.92 7.79 -11.77
CA GLY A 223 -7.37 7.36 -10.44
C GLY A 223 -8.18 6.07 -10.39
N ALA A 224 -8.59 5.53 -11.55
CA ALA A 224 -9.27 4.26 -11.68
C ALA A 224 -8.41 3.06 -11.25
N GLU A 225 -7.10 3.11 -11.47
CA GLU A 225 -6.23 1.96 -11.21
C GLU A 225 -5.58 1.97 -9.81
N LEU A 226 -5.32 3.13 -9.21
CA LEU A 226 -4.84 3.22 -7.81
C LEU A 226 -5.97 3.04 -6.79
N GLY A 227 -7.18 3.53 -7.10
CA GLY A 227 -8.36 3.28 -6.26
C GLY A 227 -8.76 1.81 -6.19
N SER A 228 -8.43 1.02 -7.21
CA SER A 228 -8.61 -0.44 -7.21
C SER A 228 -7.44 -1.19 -6.57
N LEU A 229 -6.23 -0.61 -6.54
CA LEU A 229 -5.05 -1.18 -5.88
C LEU A 229 -5.10 -1.05 -4.34
N LEU A 230 -5.72 0.02 -3.85
CA LEU A 230 -5.89 0.31 -2.42
C LEU A 230 -7.25 -0.11 -1.86
N GLU A 231 -8.11 -0.74 -2.69
CA GLU A 231 -9.49 -1.10 -2.36
C GLU A 231 -10.37 0.10 -1.93
N LEU A 232 -10.00 1.33 -2.30
CA LEU A 232 -10.68 2.59 -1.94
C LEU A 232 -11.76 3.01 -2.95
N GLY A 233 -11.99 2.23 -4.01
CA GLY A 233 -12.80 2.60 -5.18
C GLY A 233 -14.28 2.95 -4.92
N ASP A 234 -14.83 2.63 -3.74
CA ASP A 234 -16.24 2.87 -3.37
C ASP A 234 -16.43 3.86 -2.19
N LEU A 235 -15.39 4.63 -1.84
CA LEU A 235 -15.54 5.70 -0.85
C LEU A 235 -16.26 6.93 -1.44
N PRO A 236 -17.13 7.62 -0.68
CA PRO A 236 -17.86 8.82 -1.13
C PRO A 236 -16.96 10.06 -1.21
N ILE A 237 -15.66 9.88 -1.44
CA ILE A 237 -14.63 10.91 -1.45
C ILE A 237 -14.01 10.86 -2.83
N SER A 238 -13.95 12.01 -3.51
CA SER A 238 -13.33 12.07 -4.83
C SER A 238 -11.85 11.71 -4.71
N MET A 239 -11.42 10.73 -5.52
CA MET A 239 -10.01 10.33 -5.66
C MET A 239 -9.31 11.11 -6.78
N ASP A 240 -9.90 12.21 -7.26
CA ASP A 240 -9.34 13.05 -8.32
C ASP A 240 -7.98 13.64 -7.91
N PHE A 241 -7.69 13.71 -6.61
CA PHE A 241 -6.38 14.14 -6.10
C PHE A 241 -5.25 13.20 -6.53
N ILE A 242 -5.51 11.91 -6.77
CA ILE A 242 -4.51 10.95 -7.24
C ILE A 242 -4.01 11.38 -8.63
N SER A 243 -4.92 11.80 -9.51
CA SER A 243 -4.58 12.29 -10.86
C SER A 243 -3.79 13.59 -10.85
N ALA A 244 -3.83 14.32 -9.74
CA ALA A 244 -3.08 15.53 -9.56
C ALA A 244 -1.72 15.32 -8.87
N LEU A 245 -1.40 14.10 -8.41
CA LEU A 245 -0.13 13.79 -7.75
C LEU A 245 1.02 13.84 -8.76
N GLU A 246 2.05 14.64 -8.47
CA GLU A 246 3.19 14.86 -9.35
C GLU A 246 4.45 14.18 -8.82
N ILE A 247 4.75 14.33 -7.53
CA ILE A 247 5.95 13.77 -6.90
C ILE A 247 5.57 13.14 -5.57
N VAL A 248 6.15 11.98 -5.30
CA VAL A 248 6.11 11.33 -4.00
C VAL A 248 7.53 11.18 -3.48
N GLY A 249 7.73 11.61 -2.24
CA GLY A 249 8.96 11.36 -1.51
C GLY A 249 8.68 10.55 -0.24
N VAL A 250 9.63 9.68 0.11
CA VAL A 250 9.59 8.92 1.36
C VAL A 250 10.98 8.93 1.97
N GLY A 251 11.08 9.33 3.23
CA GLY A 251 12.33 9.32 4.00
C GLY A 251 12.12 8.68 5.35
N GLY A 252 13.16 8.07 5.88
CA GLY A 252 13.16 7.49 7.22
C GLY A 252 14.35 7.96 8.00
N VAL A 253 14.17 8.36 9.26
CA VAL A 253 15.23 8.72 10.19
C VAL A 253 15.09 7.87 11.44
N LEU A 254 16.20 7.32 11.93
CA LEU A 254 16.22 6.62 13.21
C LEU A 254 16.55 7.61 14.33
N GLU A 255 15.62 7.86 15.25
CA GLU A 255 15.83 8.71 16.43
C GLU A 255 15.24 8.06 17.68
N ASP A 256 15.98 8.10 18.79
CA ASP A 256 15.50 7.72 20.14
C ASP A 256 14.83 6.32 20.26
N GLY A 257 15.17 5.36 19.39
CA GLY A 257 14.59 4.02 19.41
C GLY A 257 13.25 3.90 18.67
N SER A 258 12.94 4.89 17.83
CA SER A 258 11.84 4.91 16.88
C SER A 258 12.35 5.18 15.46
N LEU A 259 11.63 4.68 14.46
CA LEU A 259 11.75 5.08 13.07
C LEU A 259 10.75 6.21 12.79
N GLY A 260 11.26 7.41 12.55
CA GLY A 260 10.48 8.52 12.02
C GLY A 260 10.39 8.41 10.50
N LEU A 261 9.20 8.10 9.99
CA LEU A 261 8.89 8.05 8.57
C LEU A 261 8.28 9.38 8.13
N THR A 262 8.83 9.99 7.10
CA THR A 262 8.28 11.19 6.44
C THR A 262 7.86 10.83 5.02
N VAL A 263 6.61 11.10 4.67
CA VAL A 263 6.08 10.97 3.31
C VAL A 263 5.70 12.35 2.81
N THR A 264 6.29 12.79 1.71
CA THR A 264 5.97 14.04 1.03
C THR A 264 5.20 13.75 -0.25
N MET A 265 4.14 14.49 -0.51
CA MET A 265 3.34 14.38 -1.72
C MET A 265 3.11 15.77 -2.30
N ASP A 266 3.64 16.00 -3.50
CA ASP A 266 3.48 17.25 -4.22
C ASP A 266 2.44 17.07 -5.32
N PHE A 267 1.45 17.97 -5.32
CA PHE A 267 0.32 17.96 -6.23
C PHE A 267 0.43 19.12 -7.22
N THR A 268 -0.16 18.91 -8.40
CA THR A 268 -0.33 19.95 -9.43
C THR A 268 -1.30 21.06 -8.98
N THR A 269 -2.17 20.80 -7.99
CA THR A 269 -3.12 21.76 -7.45
C THR A 269 -3.21 21.70 -5.93
N GLU A 270 -3.48 22.85 -5.31
CA GLU A 270 -3.73 22.96 -3.87
C GLU A 270 -4.99 22.19 -3.43
N ASP A 271 -6.05 22.25 -4.24
CA ASP A 271 -7.32 21.56 -3.96
C ASP A 271 -7.14 20.02 -3.85
N ALA A 272 -6.20 19.45 -4.61
CA ALA A 272 -5.89 18.02 -4.55
C ALA A 272 -5.19 17.65 -3.24
N ALA A 273 -4.19 18.44 -2.83
CA ALA A 273 -3.51 18.25 -1.54
C ALA A 273 -4.50 18.38 -0.36
N GLU A 274 -5.38 19.39 -0.39
CA GLU A 274 -6.42 19.57 0.63
C GLU A 274 -7.40 18.38 0.66
N SER A 275 -7.77 17.84 -0.50
CA SER A 275 -8.68 16.68 -0.59
C SER A 275 -8.08 15.45 0.09
N LEU A 276 -6.78 15.18 -0.12
CA LEU A 276 -6.10 14.07 0.55
C LEU A 276 -5.93 14.32 2.06
N GLU A 277 -5.60 15.55 2.47
CA GLU A 277 -5.52 15.92 3.88
C GLU A 277 -6.85 15.65 4.62
N VAL A 278 -7.97 16.09 4.04
CA VAL A 278 -9.32 15.86 4.59
C VAL A 278 -9.66 14.37 4.63
N PHE A 279 -9.28 13.62 3.59
CA PHE A 279 -9.47 12.19 3.51
C PHE A 279 -8.77 11.46 4.67
N ILE A 280 -7.47 11.70 4.85
CA ILE A 280 -6.66 11.03 5.89
C ILE A 280 -7.16 11.45 7.28
N ASN A 281 -7.41 12.74 7.51
CA ASN A 281 -7.99 13.20 8.78
C ASN A 281 -9.36 12.56 9.07
N GLY A 282 -10.17 12.31 8.03
CA GLY A 282 -11.41 11.55 8.13
C GLY A 282 -11.17 10.13 8.65
N ILE A 283 -10.20 9.41 8.08
CA ILE A 283 -9.81 8.06 8.52
C ILE A 283 -9.30 8.08 9.96
N VAL A 284 -8.43 9.02 10.32
CA VAL A 284 -7.87 9.15 11.67
C VAL A 284 -8.96 9.44 12.71
N ALA A 285 -9.87 10.35 12.40
CA ALA A 285 -11.00 10.69 13.27
C ALA A 285 -11.94 9.49 13.49
N LEU A 286 -12.13 8.64 12.46
CA LEU A 286 -12.85 7.39 12.59
C LEU A 286 -12.06 6.42 13.47
N ALA A 287 -10.80 6.16 13.16
CA ALA A 287 -9.97 5.19 13.87
C ALA A 287 -9.78 5.52 15.36
N GLY A 288 -9.62 6.79 15.73
CA GLY A 288 -9.59 7.23 17.14
C GLY A 288 -10.88 6.92 17.93
N GLY A 289 -11.99 6.64 17.24
CA GLY A 289 -13.25 6.18 17.84
C GLY A 289 -13.44 4.66 17.88
N PHE A 290 -12.61 3.87 17.16
CA PHE A 290 -12.77 2.43 16.97
C PHE A 290 -11.67 1.57 17.61
N LEU A 291 -10.48 2.12 17.89
CA LEU A 291 -9.35 1.35 18.38
C LEU A 291 -9.41 1.09 19.89
N ALA A 292 -9.97 -0.07 20.25
CA ALA A 292 -9.88 -0.63 21.60
C ALA A 292 -8.68 -1.60 21.77
N ASP A 293 -7.95 -1.89 20.69
CA ASP A 293 -6.73 -2.71 20.73
C ASP A 293 -5.48 -1.82 20.87
N SER A 294 -4.62 -2.18 21.82
CA SER A 294 -3.49 -1.38 22.27
C SER A 294 -2.29 -1.31 21.31
N GLY A 295 -2.31 -2.07 20.20
CA GLY A 295 -1.21 -2.10 19.22
C GLY A 295 -1.34 -1.09 18.08
N THR A 296 -2.54 -0.93 17.51
CA THR A 296 -2.79 -0.02 16.37
C THR A 296 -3.16 1.40 16.79
N ALA A 297 -3.59 1.60 18.05
CA ALA A 297 -3.82 2.93 18.61
C ALA A 297 -2.53 3.77 18.69
N GLY A 298 -1.37 3.13 18.91
CA GLY A 298 -0.08 3.83 19.02
C GLY A 298 0.42 4.42 17.70
N LEU A 299 0.17 3.76 16.57
CA LEU A 299 0.59 4.22 15.24
C LEU A 299 -0.13 5.50 14.80
N LEU A 300 -1.37 5.72 15.25
CA LEU A 300 -2.13 6.93 14.94
C LEU A 300 -1.82 8.09 15.88
N ASP A 301 -1.34 7.82 17.09
CA ASP A 301 -0.87 8.86 18.02
C ASP A 301 0.41 9.56 17.50
N GLY A 302 1.21 8.84 16.71
CA GLY A 302 2.43 9.35 16.08
C GLY A 302 2.24 10.00 14.70
N LEU A 303 1.02 9.94 14.14
CA LEU A 303 0.72 10.48 12.81
C LEU A 303 0.51 11.99 12.87
N LYS A 304 1.33 12.74 12.11
CA LYS A 304 1.14 14.17 11.86
C LYS A 304 0.98 14.42 10.38
N ILE A 305 0.12 15.38 10.06
CA ILE A 305 -0.16 15.78 8.68
C ILE A 305 -0.03 17.29 8.64
N ASP A 306 0.81 17.79 7.75
CA ASP A 306 1.01 19.21 7.49
C ASP A 306 0.86 19.49 5.99
N ARG A 307 0.20 20.58 5.65
CA ARG A 307 -0.01 20.98 4.25
C ARG A 307 0.47 22.41 4.05
N ASP A 308 1.36 22.61 3.07
CA ASP A 308 1.78 23.92 2.58
C ASP A 308 1.42 24.05 1.09
N GLY A 309 0.31 24.75 0.82
CA GLY A 309 -0.23 24.90 -0.52
C GLY A 309 -0.53 23.54 -1.16
N SER A 310 0.17 23.21 -2.25
CA SER A 310 0.02 21.97 -3.00
C SER A 310 0.92 20.83 -2.51
N ARG A 311 1.63 21.00 -1.40
CA ARG A 311 2.47 19.97 -0.79
C ARG A 311 1.85 19.46 0.49
N LEU A 312 1.76 18.14 0.61
CA LEU A 312 1.33 17.43 1.81
C LEU A 312 2.51 16.67 2.40
N VAL A 313 2.76 16.83 3.70
CA VAL A 313 3.78 16.11 4.45
C VAL A 313 3.09 15.28 5.53
N ILE A 314 3.41 14.00 5.57
CA ILE A 314 2.93 13.07 6.59
C ILE A 314 4.14 12.57 7.36
N GLU A 315 4.10 12.70 8.68
CA GLU A 315 5.12 12.16 9.57
C GLU A 315 4.49 11.05 10.42
N ILE A 316 5.20 9.93 10.56
CA ILE A 316 4.78 8.79 11.37
C ILE A 316 5.97 8.38 12.24
N GLU A 317 5.77 8.33 13.55
CA GLU A 317 6.78 7.79 14.46
C GLU A 317 6.42 6.35 14.82
N ILE A 318 7.31 5.41 14.48
CA ILE A 318 7.09 3.97 14.68
C ILE A 318 8.14 3.43 15.66
N PRO A 319 7.75 2.97 16.86
CA PRO A 319 8.68 2.32 17.78
C PRO A 319 9.32 1.09 17.14
N LEU A 320 10.63 0.90 17.33
CA LEU A 320 11.34 -0.24 16.75
C LEU A 320 10.81 -1.60 17.21
N SER A 321 10.16 -1.67 18.38
CA SER A 321 9.50 -2.89 18.87
C SER A 321 8.30 -3.33 18.04
N ASP A 322 7.65 -2.40 17.35
CA ASP A 322 6.36 -2.62 16.69
C ASP A 322 6.57 -2.95 15.20
N ILE A 323 7.75 -2.63 14.68
CA ILE A 323 8.17 -2.86 13.30
C ILE A 323 8.00 -4.33 12.88
N PRO A 324 8.57 -5.34 13.57
CA PRO A 324 8.48 -6.72 13.12
C PRO A 324 7.05 -7.22 12.91
N ASP A 325 6.11 -6.81 13.78
CA ASP A 325 4.70 -7.18 13.68
C ASP A 325 4.01 -6.50 12.47
N ILE A 326 4.30 -5.22 12.22
CA ILE A 326 3.78 -4.47 11.06
C ILE A 326 4.25 -5.11 9.75
N PHE A 327 5.53 -5.46 9.67
CA PHE A 327 6.08 -6.09 8.47
C PHE A 327 5.60 -7.53 8.29
N ALA A 328 5.40 -8.30 9.38
CA ALA A 328 4.85 -9.66 9.29
C ALA A 328 3.43 -9.68 8.74
N ASP A 329 2.59 -8.71 9.12
CA ASP A 329 1.24 -8.54 8.56
C ASP A 329 1.30 -8.12 7.07
N LEU A 330 2.23 -7.22 6.71
CA LEU A 330 2.42 -6.77 5.32
C LEU A 330 2.91 -7.91 4.40
N LEU A 331 3.67 -8.85 4.95
CA LEU A 331 4.30 -9.97 4.23
C LEU A 331 3.52 -11.28 4.31
N SER A 332 2.35 -11.28 4.96
CA SER A 332 1.50 -12.47 5.04
C SER A 332 1.08 -12.92 3.62
N PRO A 333 0.92 -14.23 3.35
CA PRO A 333 0.48 -14.72 2.05
C PRO A 333 -0.84 -14.10 1.57
N ALA A 334 -1.70 -13.66 2.50
CA ALA A 334 -2.94 -12.95 2.17
C ALA A 334 -2.68 -11.56 1.54
N SER A 335 -1.62 -10.89 1.98
CA SER A 335 -1.15 -9.59 1.49
C SER A 335 -0.44 -9.74 0.14
N VAL A 336 0.33 -10.82 -0.06
CA VAL A 336 1.12 -11.09 -1.29
C VAL A 336 0.30 -11.74 -2.40
N GLU A 337 -0.70 -12.55 -2.07
CA GLU A 337 -1.64 -13.08 -3.06
C GLU A 337 -2.44 -11.96 -3.75
N SER A 338 -2.58 -10.77 -3.13
CA SER A 338 -3.17 -9.53 -3.69
C SER A 338 -2.43 -8.97 -4.92
N PHE A 339 -1.15 -9.29 -5.10
CA PHE A 339 -0.32 -8.67 -6.14
C PHE A 339 0.10 -9.60 -7.29
N THR A 340 -0.10 -10.92 -7.17
CA THR A 340 0.49 -11.92 -8.09
C THR A 340 -0.50 -12.61 -9.02
N SER A 341 -1.81 -12.41 -8.84
CA SER A 341 -2.81 -13.02 -9.74
C SER A 341 -3.08 -12.13 -10.95
N ASP A 342 -2.35 -12.39 -12.04
CA ASP A 342 -2.91 -12.49 -13.40
C ASP A 342 -4.02 -11.47 -13.74
N GLY A 343 -3.75 -10.16 -13.65
CA GLY A 343 -4.66 -9.06 -14.06
C GLY A 343 -6.14 -9.25 -13.69
N ARG A 344 -6.40 -9.97 -12.59
CA ARG A 344 -7.70 -10.30 -12.05
C ARG A 344 -7.55 -10.19 -10.54
N PRO A 345 -8.41 -9.43 -9.87
CA PRO A 345 -8.17 -9.04 -8.48
C PRO A 345 -8.18 -10.30 -7.59
N PRO A 346 -7.15 -10.48 -6.75
CA PRO A 346 -7.26 -11.30 -5.55
C PRO A 346 -8.09 -10.44 -4.59
N GLY A 347 -9.26 -10.94 -4.21
CA GLY A 347 -10.29 -10.12 -3.56
C GLY A 347 -11.56 -9.93 -4.38
N THR A 348 -11.71 -10.56 -5.55
CA THR A 348 -13.05 -11.05 -5.91
C THR A 348 -13.17 -12.49 -5.43
N PRO A 349 -13.70 -12.74 -4.22
CA PRO A 349 -14.32 -14.02 -3.98
C PRO A 349 -15.30 -14.21 -5.14
N ASP A 350 -15.19 -15.34 -5.83
CA ASP A 350 -16.21 -15.79 -6.77
C ASP A 350 -17.58 -15.48 -6.13
N ILE A 351 -18.60 -15.03 -6.87
CA ILE A 351 -19.90 -14.59 -6.31
C ILE A 351 -20.57 -15.66 -5.40
N ARG A 352 -20.00 -16.87 -5.35
CA ARG A 352 -20.34 -18.00 -4.48
C ARG A 352 -19.59 -18.05 -3.13
N VAL A 353 -18.53 -17.26 -2.92
CA VAL A 353 -17.64 -17.30 -1.74
C VAL A 353 -17.95 -16.17 -0.74
N ILE A 354 -18.47 -15.00 -1.18
CA ILE A 354 -18.89 -13.93 -0.24
C ILE A 354 -19.98 -14.42 0.72
N GLY A 355 -20.90 -15.25 0.23
CA GLY A 355 -21.95 -15.86 1.06
C GLY A 355 -21.44 -16.87 2.10
N ALA A 356 -20.15 -17.20 2.11
CA ALA A 356 -19.52 -18.10 3.09
C ALA A 356 -18.64 -17.38 4.11
N VAL A 357 -18.33 -16.10 3.90
CA VAL A 357 -17.45 -15.29 4.77
C VAL A 357 -18.23 -14.23 5.55
N ILE A 358 -19.41 -13.81 5.07
CA ILE A 358 -20.25 -12.79 5.71
C ILE A 358 -21.67 -13.34 5.93
N GLY A 359 -22.12 -13.32 7.18
CA GLY A 359 -23.39 -13.90 7.60
C GLY A 359 -23.31 -15.41 7.83
N GLU A 360 -23.88 -15.85 8.95
CA GLU A 360 -24.03 -17.26 9.27
C GLU A 360 -25.32 -17.81 8.64
N PRO A 361 -25.28 -18.98 7.97
CA PRO A 361 -26.46 -19.59 7.39
C PRO A 361 -27.43 -20.02 8.49
N VAL A 362 -28.67 -19.54 8.39
CA VAL A 362 -29.76 -19.90 9.31
C VAL A 362 -30.74 -20.85 8.60
N PRO A 363 -31.09 -22.01 9.20
CA PRO A 363 -32.04 -22.94 8.60
C PRO A 363 -33.37 -22.26 8.24
N ILE A 364 -33.74 -22.34 6.96
CA ILE A 364 -35.01 -21.78 6.48
C ILE A 364 -36.18 -22.56 7.10
N SER A 365 -37.16 -21.85 7.65
CA SER A 365 -38.38 -22.44 8.21
C SER A 365 -39.13 -23.29 7.17
N GLN A 366 -39.72 -24.40 7.60
CA GLN A 366 -40.52 -25.27 6.73
C GLN A 366 -41.85 -24.64 6.33
N ASP A 367 -42.43 -23.82 7.23
CA ASP A 367 -43.64 -23.07 6.97
C ASP A 367 -43.29 -21.58 6.77
N ILE A 368 -43.55 -21.11 5.56
CA ILE A 368 -43.26 -19.77 5.06
C ILE A 368 -44.52 -19.12 4.49
N THR A 369 -45.68 -19.62 4.87
CA THR A 369 -46.96 -19.15 4.33
C THR A 369 -47.37 -17.81 4.92
N HIS A 370 -48.14 -17.04 4.13
CA HIS A 370 -48.80 -15.85 4.64
C HIS A 370 -49.81 -16.21 5.74
N VAL A 371 -49.74 -15.49 6.87
CA VAL A 371 -50.77 -15.49 7.91
C VAL A 371 -51.51 -14.15 7.91
N PRO A 372 -52.78 -14.10 8.36
CA PRO A 372 -53.52 -12.86 8.47
C PRO A 372 -52.74 -11.77 9.21
N GLU A 373 -52.82 -10.54 8.73
CA GLU A 373 -52.18 -9.40 9.37
C GLU A 373 -52.66 -9.24 10.82
N GLY A 374 -51.72 -9.03 11.73
CA GLY A 374 -51.96 -9.00 13.18
C GLY A 374 -51.87 -10.36 13.88
N GLN A 375 -51.78 -11.48 13.15
CA GLN A 375 -51.50 -12.79 13.74
C GLN A 375 -50.03 -12.87 14.15
N ARG A 376 -49.75 -13.27 15.39
CA ARG A 376 -48.37 -13.47 15.86
C ARG A 376 -47.79 -14.78 15.34
N VAL A 377 -46.50 -14.76 15.02
CA VAL A 377 -45.70 -15.92 14.63
C VAL A 377 -44.52 -16.06 15.57
N ASP A 378 -44.24 -17.30 16.00
CA ASP A 378 -43.05 -17.61 16.78
C ASP A 378 -41.92 -18.05 15.84
N TYR A 379 -40.77 -17.38 15.94
CA TYR A 379 -39.58 -17.66 15.15
C TYR A 379 -38.48 -18.31 16.00
N ASN A 380 -37.61 -19.09 15.36
CA ASN A 380 -36.50 -19.77 16.03
C ASN A 380 -35.31 -18.83 16.30
N ASP A 381 -35.24 -17.69 15.60
CA ASP A 381 -34.12 -16.76 15.62
C ASP A 381 -34.60 -15.33 15.89
N ALA A 382 -33.72 -14.51 16.45
CA ALA A 382 -33.99 -13.10 16.78
C ALA A 382 -32.80 -12.21 16.36
N PRO A 383 -32.86 -11.45 15.25
CA PRO A 383 -34.02 -11.30 14.37
C PRO A 383 -34.28 -12.56 13.52
N PRO A 384 -35.54 -12.78 13.09
CA PRO A 384 -35.88 -13.88 12.20
C PRO A 384 -35.32 -13.66 10.80
N THR A 385 -34.92 -14.73 10.13
CA THR A 385 -34.43 -14.72 8.75
C THR A 385 -35.40 -15.35 7.75
N SER A 386 -36.41 -16.09 8.22
CA SER A 386 -37.44 -16.74 7.40
C SER A 386 -38.61 -17.21 8.28
N GLY A 387 -39.75 -17.56 7.67
CA GLY A 387 -40.90 -18.14 8.37
C GLY A 387 -42.24 -17.63 7.84
N GLN A 388 -43.32 -18.03 8.50
CA GLN A 388 -44.65 -17.44 8.27
C GLN A 388 -44.60 -15.93 8.52
N HIS A 389 -45.33 -15.15 7.73
CA HIS A 389 -45.26 -13.70 7.80
C HIS A 389 -46.56 -13.06 7.29
N TRP A 390 -46.74 -11.75 7.52
CA TRP A 390 -47.95 -11.03 7.08
C TRP A 390 -47.92 -10.78 5.57
N PRO A 391 -49.07 -10.62 4.90
CA PRO A 391 -49.13 -10.42 3.45
C PRO A 391 -48.63 -9.04 2.95
N ALA A 392 -48.23 -8.14 3.85
CA ALA A 392 -47.77 -6.80 3.51
C ALA A 392 -46.35 -6.56 4.02
N THR A 393 -45.49 -6.01 3.17
CA THR A 393 -44.14 -5.55 3.50
C THR A 393 -44.16 -4.23 4.27
N ALA A 394 -42.99 -3.81 4.78
CA ALA A 394 -42.71 -2.42 5.12
C ALA A 394 -42.06 -1.70 3.93
N PRO A 395 -42.29 -0.38 3.74
CA PRO A 395 -41.48 0.43 2.84
C PRO A 395 -40.00 0.43 3.24
N CYS A 396 -39.11 0.78 2.31
CA CYS A 396 -37.71 0.98 2.65
C CYS A 396 -37.52 2.15 3.61
N GLY A 397 -36.47 2.11 4.41
CA GLY A 397 -36.04 3.22 5.26
C GLY A 397 -35.81 2.85 6.73
N PHE A 398 -35.77 3.89 7.58
CA PHE A 398 -35.31 3.81 8.96
C PHE A 398 -36.43 4.00 9.98
N TYR A 399 -36.69 2.96 10.77
CA TYR A 399 -37.80 2.84 11.72
C TYR A 399 -37.30 2.79 13.17
N PRO A 400 -37.07 3.95 13.82
CA PRO A 400 -36.55 4.00 15.18
C PRO A 400 -37.55 3.47 16.22
N ASP A 401 -38.84 3.46 15.91
CA ASP A 401 -39.90 2.90 16.76
C ASP A 401 -40.08 1.38 16.60
N GLY A 402 -39.25 0.77 15.74
CA GLY A 402 -39.27 -0.67 15.47
C GLY A 402 -40.33 -1.07 14.44
N LEU A 403 -40.26 -2.33 14.01
CA LEU A 403 -41.26 -2.95 13.13
C LEU A 403 -41.55 -4.37 13.63
N PRO A 404 -42.78 -4.88 13.44
CA PRO A 404 -43.11 -6.28 13.76
C PRO A 404 -42.24 -7.27 12.97
N ASP A 405 -41.86 -8.38 13.61
CA ASP A 405 -41.10 -9.47 12.99
C ASP A 405 -41.83 -10.01 11.75
N GLU A 406 -43.13 -10.24 11.87
CA GLU A 406 -43.97 -10.77 10.81
C GLU A 406 -44.07 -9.87 9.57
N ARG A 407 -43.80 -8.57 9.72
CA ARG A 407 -43.78 -7.63 8.60
C ARG A 407 -42.44 -7.69 7.87
N VAL A 408 -41.35 -7.62 8.62
CA VAL A 408 -40.01 -7.58 8.01
C VAL A 408 -39.57 -8.93 7.45
N VAL A 409 -40.13 -10.05 7.92
CA VAL A 409 -39.89 -11.36 7.29
C VAL A 409 -40.44 -11.40 5.86
N HIS A 410 -41.50 -10.65 5.54
CA HIS A 410 -41.95 -10.49 4.15
C HIS A 410 -40.91 -9.72 3.33
N ASN A 411 -40.36 -8.63 3.87
CA ASN A 411 -39.25 -7.91 3.22
C ASN A 411 -38.08 -8.85 2.90
N LEU A 412 -37.72 -9.73 3.85
CA LEU A 412 -36.69 -10.76 3.61
C LEU A 412 -37.08 -11.74 2.50
N GLU A 413 -38.35 -12.19 2.43
CA GLU A 413 -38.81 -13.07 1.33
C GLU A 413 -38.62 -12.41 -0.04
N HIS A 414 -38.83 -11.09 -0.12
CA HIS A 414 -38.63 -10.27 -1.33
C HIS A 414 -37.17 -9.91 -1.63
N GLY A 415 -36.23 -10.37 -0.81
CA GLY A 415 -34.81 -10.14 -0.99
C GLY A 415 -34.33 -8.81 -0.44
N ASN A 416 -35.12 -8.11 0.37
CA ASN A 416 -34.65 -6.95 1.12
C ASN A 416 -33.72 -7.39 2.26
N ILE A 417 -32.95 -6.43 2.77
CA ILE A 417 -32.08 -6.58 3.94
C ILE A 417 -32.72 -5.88 5.13
N VAL A 418 -32.85 -6.60 6.23
CA VAL A 418 -33.39 -6.06 7.47
C VAL A 418 -32.26 -5.80 8.46
N VAL A 419 -32.04 -4.54 8.79
CA VAL A 419 -31.05 -4.08 9.76
C VAL A 419 -31.73 -3.87 11.11
N SER A 420 -31.58 -4.82 12.02
CA SER A 420 -32.12 -4.74 13.38
C SER A 420 -31.07 -4.20 14.33
N PHE A 421 -31.33 -3.11 15.06
CA PHE A 421 -30.37 -2.50 15.99
C PHE A 421 -30.97 -2.31 17.39
N ASN A 422 -30.15 -2.38 18.43
CA ASN A 422 -30.53 -2.02 19.79
C ASN A 422 -29.48 -1.09 20.39
N PHE A 423 -29.81 0.20 20.46
CA PHE A 423 -28.92 1.22 21.01
C PHE A 423 -29.65 2.09 22.02
N THR A 424 -29.22 2.03 23.28
CA THR A 424 -29.64 2.99 24.31
C THR A 424 -29.01 4.36 24.12
N ASN A 425 -27.84 4.42 23.45
CA ASN A 425 -27.16 5.67 23.11
C ASN A 425 -27.66 6.24 21.77
N PRO A 426 -28.31 7.44 21.76
CA PRO A 426 -28.77 8.07 20.53
C PRO A 426 -27.66 8.35 19.50
N ALA A 427 -26.41 8.55 19.93
CA ALA A 427 -25.30 8.78 19.02
C ALA A 427 -25.03 7.56 18.12
N GLN A 428 -25.21 6.34 18.64
CA GLN A 428 -25.07 5.12 17.83
C GLN A 428 -26.20 4.96 16.82
N VAL A 429 -27.41 5.42 17.15
CA VAL A 429 -28.54 5.46 16.20
C VAL A 429 -28.24 6.43 15.06
N THR A 430 -27.68 7.62 15.37
CA THR A 430 -27.24 8.59 14.36
C THR A 430 -26.13 8.02 13.48
N ALA A 431 -25.12 7.38 14.07
CA ALA A 431 -24.03 6.75 13.34
C ALA A 431 -24.53 5.65 12.39
N LEU A 432 -25.42 4.76 12.87
CA LEU A 432 -26.00 3.71 12.03
C LEU A 432 -26.78 4.30 10.85
N ARG A 433 -27.56 5.35 11.08
CA ARG A 433 -28.27 6.02 9.99
C ARG A 433 -27.32 6.58 8.94
N GLN A 434 -26.26 7.29 9.35
CA GLN A 434 -25.27 7.84 8.43
C GLN A 434 -24.61 6.76 7.57
N VAL A 435 -24.31 5.60 8.16
CA VAL A 435 -23.73 4.46 7.43
C VAL A 435 -24.71 3.91 6.41
N LEU A 436 -25.96 3.72 6.81
CA LEU A 436 -26.99 3.19 5.91
C LEU A 436 -27.34 4.16 4.77
N ASP A 437 -27.36 5.47 5.03
CA ASP A 437 -27.53 6.50 4.00
C ASP A 437 -26.38 6.47 2.96
N GLY A 438 -25.21 5.95 3.33
CA GLY A 438 -24.07 5.74 2.43
C GLY A 438 -24.10 4.42 1.64
N VAL A 439 -24.99 3.48 1.98
CA VAL A 439 -25.11 2.19 1.29
C VAL A 439 -26.07 2.33 0.11
N ARG A 440 -25.55 2.26 -1.11
CA ARG A 440 -26.32 2.48 -2.36
C ARG A 440 -27.61 1.66 -2.45
N GLN A 441 -27.59 0.42 -1.97
CA GLN A 441 -28.72 -0.50 -2.02
C GLN A 441 -29.78 -0.22 -0.95
N PHE A 442 -29.48 0.61 0.06
CA PHE A 442 -30.36 0.79 1.20
C PHE A 442 -31.69 1.45 0.82
N ASP A 443 -31.67 2.43 -0.08
CA ASP A 443 -32.88 3.14 -0.50
C ASP A 443 -33.90 2.24 -1.22
N ASP A 444 -33.42 1.19 -1.91
CA ASP A 444 -34.25 0.29 -2.72
C ASP A 444 -34.48 -1.08 -2.05
N TRP A 445 -33.60 -1.50 -1.13
CA TRP A 445 -33.60 -2.85 -0.55
C TRP A 445 -33.48 -2.87 0.98
N GLY A 446 -33.38 -1.72 1.65
CA GLY A 446 -33.04 -1.63 3.07
C GLY A 446 -34.21 -1.29 3.98
N VAL A 447 -34.38 -2.08 5.04
CA VAL A 447 -35.30 -1.77 6.15
C VAL A 447 -34.52 -1.81 7.45
N ALA A 448 -34.29 -0.65 8.08
CA ALA A 448 -33.65 -0.58 9.38
C ALA A 448 -34.68 -0.38 10.48
N ARG A 449 -34.61 -1.15 11.57
CA ARG A 449 -35.56 -1.05 12.70
C ARG A 449 -34.85 -1.18 14.04
N SER A 450 -35.36 -0.46 15.04
CA SER A 450 -35.00 -0.79 16.42
C SER A 450 -35.55 -2.18 16.80
N TYR A 451 -34.80 -2.92 17.60
CA TYR A 451 -35.14 -4.30 17.94
C TYR A 451 -34.61 -4.70 19.32
N ASP A 452 -35.50 -4.73 20.30
CA ASP A 452 -35.17 -4.95 21.71
C ASP A 452 -34.77 -6.39 22.07
N LYS A 453 -34.92 -7.35 21.13
CA LYS A 453 -34.57 -8.76 21.35
C LYS A 453 -33.10 -9.11 21.08
N ILE A 454 -32.28 -8.16 20.62
CA ILE A 454 -30.82 -8.29 20.56
C ILE A 454 -30.18 -7.46 21.69
N ALA A 455 -28.92 -7.74 22.06
CA ALA A 455 -28.30 -7.05 23.19
C ALA A 455 -28.10 -5.55 22.89
N ASP A 456 -28.11 -4.72 23.94
CA ASP A 456 -27.79 -3.30 23.79
C ASP A 456 -26.37 -3.14 23.24
N GLY A 457 -26.20 -2.21 22.30
CA GLY A 457 -24.96 -2.03 21.56
C GLY A 457 -24.83 -2.90 20.31
N GLN A 458 -25.83 -3.70 19.93
CA GLN A 458 -25.72 -4.61 18.78
C GLN A 458 -26.49 -4.17 17.55
N VAL A 459 -25.98 -4.61 16.39
CA VAL A 459 -26.68 -4.58 15.10
C VAL A 459 -26.69 -5.99 14.50
N ALA A 460 -27.79 -6.36 13.89
CA ALA A 460 -27.95 -7.61 13.17
C ALA A 460 -28.49 -7.35 11.77
N LEU A 461 -27.80 -7.87 10.75
CA LEU A 461 -28.21 -7.82 9.35
C LEU A 461 -28.82 -9.15 8.98
N ALA A 462 -30.08 -9.15 8.56
CA ALA A 462 -30.78 -10.33 8.11
C ALA A 462 -31.04 -10.25 6.60
N ALA A 463 -30.76 -11.35 5.91
CA ALA A 463 -31.28 -11.67 4.60
C ALA A 463 -32.00 -13.02 4.68
N TRP A 464 -32.70 -13.45 3.64
CA TRP A 464 -33.43 -14.71 3.69
C TRP A 464 -32.50 -15.90 3.94
N GLY A 465 -32.66 -16.55 5.10
CA GLY A 465 -31.81 -17.66 5.54
C GLY A 465 -30.36 -17.28 5.89
N GLN A 466 -30.05 -15.99 6.09
CA GLN A 466 -28.71 -15.51 6.42
C GLN A 466 -28.77 -14.47 7.54
N LEU A 467 -27.87 -14.58 8.52
CA LEU A 467 -27.81 -13.66 9.64
C LEU A 467 -26.39 -13.27 9.98
N HIS A 468 -26.12 -11.97 9.95
CA HIS A 468 -24.87 -11.41 10.42
C HIS A 468 -25.10 -10.58 11.68
N ARG A 469 -24.24 -10.73 12.69
CA ARG A 469 -24.35 -9.99 13.96
C ARG A 469 -23.04 -9.28 14.25
N MET A 470 -23.15 -8.07 14.77
CA MET A 470 -22.01 -7.25 15.12
C MET A 470 -22.29 -6.42 16.38
N ASP A 471 -21.21 -6.19 17.13
CA ASP A 471 -21.21 -5.24 18.24
C ASP A 471 -20.80 -3.86 17.70
N GLY A 472 -21.65 -2.88 17.92
CA GLY A 472 -21.52 -1.52 17.40
C GLY A 472 -21.95 -1.37 15.94
N VAL A 473 -21.69 -0.19 15.38
CA VAL A 473 -21.92 0.12 13.98
C VAL A 473 -20.60 -0.10 13.22
N ARG A 474 -20.57 -1.08 12.31
CA ARG A 474 -19.37 -1.45 11.55
C ARG A 474 -19.61 -1.28 10.04
N PRO A 475 -19.23 -0.15 9.43
CA PRO A 475 -19.51 0.14 8.02
C PRO A 475 -18.97 -0.92 7.06
N TRP A 476 -17.76 -1.42 7.33
CA TRP A 476 -17.07 -2.43 6.53
C TRP A 476 -17.76 -3.81 6.54
N GLU A 477 -18.68 -4.07 7.48
CA GLU A 477 -19.50 -5.29 7.51
C GLU A 477 -20.88 -5.08 6.84
N ILE A 478 -21.40 -3.84 6.87
CA ILE A 478 -22.75 -3.51 6.37
C ILE A 478 -22.78 -3.49 4.84
N GLY A 479 -21.87 -2.74 4.20
CA GLY A 479 -21.84 -2.61 2.74
C GLY A 479 -21.73 -3.97 2.03
N PRO A 480 -20.72 -4.79 2.38
CA PRO A 480 -20.55 -6.11 1.78
C PRO A 480 -21.73 -7.07 1.99
N PHE A 481 -22.43 -7.00 3.13
CA PHE A 481 -23.63 -7.81 3.35
C PHE A 481 -24.78 -7.41 2.42
N PHE A 482 -24.98 -6.10 2.20
CA PHE A 482 -25.95 -5.60 1.22
C PHE A 482 -25.57 -6.02 -0.20
N GLU A 483 -24.30 -5.92 -0.58
CA GLU A 483 -23.81 -6.37 -1.88
C GLU A 483 -24.02 -7.86 -2.13
N ALA A 484 -23.77 -8.68 -1.10
CA ALA A 484 -23.89 -10.12 -1.19
C ALA A 484 -25.35 -10.59 -1.34
N PHE A 485 -26.29 -9.93 -0.66
CA PHE A 485 -27.63 -10.51 -0.44
C PHE A 485 -28.80 -9.66 -0.94
N ALA A 486 -28.65 -8.34 -1.13
CA ALA A 486 -29.77 -7.47 -1.51
C ALA A 486 -30.29 -7.83 -2.92
N GLY A 487 -31.58 -8.14 -3.01
CA GLY A 487 -32.23 -8.60 -4.24
C GLY A 487 -31.78 -9.98 -4.74
N VAL A 488 -30.98 -10.71 -3.95
CA VAL A 488 -30.38 -12.01 -4.30
C VAL A 488 -30.88 -13.14 -3.39
N ALA A 489 -30.87 -12.94 -2.06
CA ALA A 489 -31.15 -14.01 -1.10
C ALA A 489 -32.64 -14.41 -1.03
N GLY A 490 -33.54 -13.47 -1.35
CA GLY A 490 -34.98 -13.66 -1.28
C GLY A 490 -35.50 -14.77 -2.21
N ARG A 491 -36.68 -15.30 -1.88
CA ARG A 491 -37.41 -16.21 -2.78
C ARG A 491 -38.01 -15.45 -3.96
N GLU A 492 -38.33 -14.19 -3.73
CA GLU A 492 -38.84 -13.24 -4.70
C GLU A 492 -37.89 -12.03 -4.76
N ARG A 493 -38.06 -11.19 -5.79
CA ARG A 493 -37.19 -10.03 -6.01
C ARG A 493 -38.03 -8.80 -6.21
N PHE A 494 -38.33 -8.13 -5.09
CA PHE A 494 -39.08 -6.89 -5.07
C PHE A 494 -38.39 -5.89 -4.14
N GLU A 495 -38.15 -4.70 -4.66
CA GLU A 495 -37.76 -3.54 -3.85
C GLU A 495 -38.87 -3.24 -2.83
N CYS A 496 -38.49 -2.65 -1.70
CA CYS A 496 -39.47 -2.08 -0.78
C CYS A 496 -39.94 -0.69 -1.26
#